data_AF-A0A3M0DZB0-F1
#
_entry.id   AF-A0A3M0DZB0-F1
#
_cell.length_a   1.000
_cell.length_b   1.000
_cell.length_c   1.000
_cell.angle_alpha   90.00
_cell.angle_beta   90.00
_cell.angle_gamma   90.00
#
_symmetry.space_group_name_H-M   'P 1'
#
loop_
_entity.id
_entity.type
_entity.pdbx_description
1 polymer ?
#
loop_
_entity_poly.entity_id
_entity_poly.type
_entity_poly.pdbx_seq_one_letter_code
_entity_poly.pdbx_strand_id
1 'polypeptide(L)'
;MTVQLPSEIVVERFLPTARSMLAAALAERGFAQREIASRLGVSQAAVSQYLAGERRGEERFAEHPRMQATIERIAEGFDAGTMDDYEALAELLELVRAFEDRGPICAIHEEEMPALEGMGCDLCVRGRDRAVQAEREVLSNVRRAVRQFANADIADHVPNVGTNVAMALPEATDETDVAAVPGRIHAMRGGINVPANPEFGASHHVATTLLAANVADPTVRGAVNLATSDALLAAVPDDADAVAFDAEYEDRRRRLDALFDDGVPRVVYHEGAFGIEPIAYVLGTSAVDAVEWATRLVDRIA
;
A
#
# COMPACT_ATOMS: atom_id res chain seq x y z
N MET A 1 -26.93 11.72 12.56
CA MET A 1 -25.99 11.28 11.52
C MET A 1 -26.76 11.22 10.22
N THR A 2 -26.40 12.07 9.27
CA THR A 2 -26.87 11.93 7.89
C THR A 2 -25.89 10.98 7.23
N VAL A 3 -26.41 9.88 6.67
CA VAL A 3 -25.59 8.97 5.87
C VAL A 3 -25.52 9.57 4.48
N GLN A 4 -24.34 10.07 4.10
CA GLN A 4 -24.07 10.56 2.75
C GLN A 4 -23.30 9.49 1.99
N LEU A 5 -23.72 9.18 0.77
CA LEU A 5 -23.03 8.25 -0.12
C LEU A 5 -22.05 9.03 -1.02
N PRO A 6 -20.85 8.48 -1.30
CA PRO A 6 -19.96 9.03 -2.33
C PRO A 6 -20.65 9.18 -3.69
N SER A 7 -21.57 8.26 -4.02
CA SER A 7 -22.36 8.31 -5.25
C SER A 7 -23.25 9.54 -5.37
N GLU A 8 -23.68 10.13 -4.24
CA GLU A 8 -24.44 11.39 -4.26
C GLU A 8 -23.54 12.55 -4.69
N ILE A 9 -22.31 12.61 -4.18
CA ILE A 9 -21.30 13.60 -4.61
C ILE A 9 -20.97 13.43 -6.11
N VAL A 10 -20.90 12.18 -6.58
CA VAL A 10 -20.70 11.89 -8.01
C VAL A 10 -21.84 12.50 -8.84
N VAL A 11 -23.10 12.25 -8.46
CA VAL A 11 -24.27 12.69 -9.22
C VAL A 11 -24.48 14.20 -9.13
N GLU A 12 -24.29 14.78 -7.95
CA GLU A 12 -24.63 16.17 -7.65
C GLU A 12 -23.51 17.15 -8.01
N ARG A 13 -22.25 16.72 -7.97
CA ARG A 13 -21.09 17.62 -8.14
C ARG A 13 -20.13 17.18 -9.25
N PHE A 14 -19.77 15.90 -9.33
CA PHE A 14 -18.83 15.43 -10.35
C PHE A 14 -19.44 15.45 -11.75
N LEU A 15 -20.58 14.77 -11.96
CA LEU A 15 -21.20 14.63 -13.28
C LEU A 15 -21.61 15.98 -13.91
N PRO A 16 -22.17 16.95 -13.16
CA PRO A 16 -22.44 18.28 -13.72
C PRO A 16 -21.16 18.99 -14.17
N THR A 17 -20.08 18.88 -13.38
CA THR A 17 -18.77 19.45 -13.74
C THR A 17 -18.20 18.78 -14.99
N ALA A 18 -18.15 17.45 -15.03
CA ALA A 18 -17.67 16.67 -16.17
C ALA A 18 -18.41 16.99 -17.46
N ARG A 19 -19.76 17.01 -17.41
CA ARG A 19 -20.60 17.33 -18.56
C ARG A 19 -20.41 18.76 -19.03
N SER A 20 -20.25 19.72 -18.12
CA SER A 20 -20.01 21.12 -18.46
C SER A 20 -18.67 21.29 -19.18
N MET A 21 -17.60 20.71 -18.62
CA MET A 21 -16.27 20.75 -19.20
C MET A 21 -16.20 20.03 -20.56
N LEU A 22 -16.80 18.84 -20.67
CA LEU A 22 -16.80 18.10 -21.93
C LEU A 22 -17.64 18.78 -23.01
N ALA A 23 -18.78 19.39 -22.64
CA ALA A 23 -19.56 20.20 -23.57
C ALA A 23 -18.77 21.40 -24.11
N ALA A 24 -18.04 22.10 -23.24
CA ALA A 24 -17.17 23.21 -23.65
C ALA A 24 -16.05 22.74 -24.58
N ALA A 25 -15.32 21.68 -24.20
CA ALA A 25 -14.22 21.13 -24.98
C ALA A 25 -14.66 20.65 -26.38
N LEU A 26 -15.85 20.06 -26.50
CA LEU A 26 -16.43 19.65 -27.79
C LEU A 26 -16.91 20.84 -28.62
N ALA A 27 -17.51 21.86 -27.99
CA ALA A 27 -17.95 23.06 -28.70
C ALA A 27 -16.76 23.84 -29.28
N GLU A 28 -15.64 23.92 -28.55
CA GLU A 28 -14.39 24.51 -29.04
C GLU A 28 -13.83 23.79 -30.27
N ARG A 29 -14.11 22.49 -30.40
CA ARG A 29 -13.76 21.65 -31.55
C ARG A 29 -14.78 21.70 -32.68
N GLY A 30 -15.82 22.52 -32.55
CA GLY A 30 -16.81 22.76 -33.62
C GLY A 30 -18.00 21.80 -33.64
N PHE A 31 -18.18 20.97 -32.60
CA PHE A 31 -19.34 20.09 -32.50
C PHE A 31 -20.65 20.90 -32.36
N ALA A 32 -21.70 20.46 -33.06
CA ALA A 32 -23.01 21.09 -32.93
C ALA A 32 -23.64 20.76 -31.57
N GLN A 33 -24.35 21.71 -30.96
CA GLN A 33 -24.97 21.49 -29.63
C GLN A 33 -25.94 20.30 -29.57
N ARG A 34 -26.59 19.95 -30.70
CA ARG A 34 -27.44 18.76 -30.80
C ARG A 34 -26.65 17.46 -30.75
N GLU A 35 -25.46 17.44 -31.35
CA GLU A 35 -24.57 16.29 -31.31
C GLU A 35 -24.00 16.10 -29.89
N ILE A 36 -23.54 17.19 -29.28
CA ILE A 36 -23.08 17.20 -27.88
C ILE A 36 -24.17 16.68 -26.95
N ALA A 37 -25.41 17.14 -27.12
CA ALA A 37 -26.55 16.70 -26.32
C ALA A 37 -26.79 15.19 -26.44
N SER A 38 -26.68 14.64 -27.65
CA SER A 38 -26.83 13.21 -27.91
C SER A 38 -25.74 12.39 -27.19
N ARG A 39 -24.48 12.80 -27.30
CA ARG A 39 -23.34 12.10 -26.66
C ARG A 39 -23.38 12.16 -25.14
N LEU A 40 -23.72 13.31 -24.58
CA LEU A 40 -23.77 13.50 -23.12
C LEU A 40 -25.05 12.95 -22.47
N GLY A 41 -26.03 12.52 -23.28
CA GLY A 41 -27.33 12.04 -22.81
C GLY A 41 -28.14 13.11 -22.08
N VAL A 42 -28.07 14.37 -22.54
CA VAL A 42 -28.79 15.52 -21.95
C VAL A 42 -29.59 16.27 -23.01
N SER A 43 -30.42 17.23 -22.60
CA SER A 43 -31.13 18.08 -23.55
C SER A 43 -30.20 19.11 -24.20
N GLN A 44 -30.50 19.57 -25.42
CA GLN A 44 -29.74 20.66 -26.05
C GLN A 44 -29.81 21.96 -25.23
N ALA A 45 -30.93 22.21 -24.53
CA ALA A 45 -31.03 23.33 -23.59
C ALA A 45 -30.02 23.21 -22.43
N ALA A 46 -29.80 21.99 -21.90
CA ALA A 46 -28.79 21.74 -20.87
C ALA A 46 -27.37 22.02 -21.39
N VAL A 47 -27.07 21.70 -22.66
CA VAL A 47 -25.80 22.05 -23.32
C VAL A 47 -25.65 23.56 -23.44
N SER A 48 -26.71 24.27 -23.86
CA SER A 48 -26.68 25.73 -23.93
C SER A 48 -26.36 26.38 -22.58
N GLN A 49 -26.91 25.86 -21.48
CA GLN A 49 -26.61 26.35 -20.13
C GLN A 49 -25.17 26.07 -19.69
N TYR A 50 -24.61 24.92 -20.06
CA TYR A 50 -23.20 24.62 -19.82
C TYR A 50 -22.29 25.64 -20.51
N LEU A 51 -22.53 25.89 -21.81
CA LEU A 51 -21.72 26.81 -22.62
C LEU A 51 -21.87 28.28 -22.20
N ALA A 52 -23.02 28.67 -21.65
CA ALA A 52 -23.23 30.01 -21.09
C ALA A 52 -22.49 30.22 -19.74
N GLY A 53 -21.87 29.19 -19.17
CA GLY A 53 -21.20 29.25 -17.86
C GLY A 53 -22.16 29.38 -16.68
N GLU A 54 -23.46 29.16 -16.90
CA GLU A 54 -24.52 29.26 -15.88
C GLU A 54 -24.46 28.10 -14.88
N ARG A 55 -23.83 26.99 -15.24
CA ARG A 55 -23.50 25.87 -14.34
C ARG A 55 -22.00 25.81 -14.11
N ARG A 56 -21.52 26.63 -13.17
CA ARG A 56 -20.17 26.50 -12.64
C ARG A 56 -20.07 25.17 -11.91
N GLY A 57 -19.14 24.32 -12.36
CA GLY A 57 -18.84 23.05 -11.70
C GLY A 57 -18.20 23.26 -10.34
N GLU A 58 -18.07 22.18 -9.59
CA GLU A 58 -17.31 22.15 -8.35
C GLU A 58 -15.82 22.39 -8.64
N GLU A 59 -15.26 23.44 -8.05
CA GLU A 59 -13.91 23.95 -8.34
C GLU A 59 -12.84 22.87 -8.12
N ARG A 60 -13.00 22.08 -7.05
CA ARG A 60 -12.10 20.97 -6.72
C ARG A 60 -12.02 19.89 -7.80
N PHE A 61 -13.06 19.74 -8.62
CA PHE A 61 -13.01 18.86 -9.79
C PHE A 61 -12.52 19.60 -11.02
N ALA A 62 -13.06 20.79 -11.29
CA ALA A 62 -12.79 21.56 -12.51
C ALA A 62 -11.30 21.94 -12.66
N GLU A 63 -10.64 22.26 -11.55
CA GLU A 63 -9.23 22.66 -11.53
C GLU A 63 -8.28 21.46 -11.39
N HIS A 64 -8.80 20.26 -11.13
CA HIS A 64 -7.96 19.09 -10.89
C HIS A 64 -7.26 18.67 -12.20
N PRO A 65 -5.91 18.55 -12.24
CA PRO A 65 -5.18 18.25 -13.47
C PRO A 65 -5.64 16.95 -14.16
N ARG A 66 -5.94 15.92 -13.37
CA ARG A 66 -6.45 14.63 -13.88
C ARG A 66 -7.84 14.76 -14.52
N MET A 67 -8.70 15.63 -14.02
CA MET A 67 -10.01 15.90 -14.62
C MET A 67 -9.82 16.54 -15.99
N GLN A 68 -9.05 17.64 -16.05
CA GLN A 68 -8.77 18.36 -17.28
C GLN A 68 -8.16 17.45 -18.34
N ALA A 69 -7.15 16.65 -17.99
CA ALA A 69 -6.51 15.71 -18.90
C ALA A 69 -7.48 14.62 -19.41
N THR A 70 -8.41 14.15 -18.57
CA THR A 70 -9.39 13.13 -18.97
C THR A 70 -10.45 13.74 -19.91
N ILE A 71 -10.96 14.93 -19.60
CA ILE A 71 -11.92 15.62 -20.45
C ILE A 71 -11.31 15.92 -21.83
N GLU A 72 -10.07 16.42 -21.86
CA GLU A 72 -9.37 16.72 -23.10
C GLU A 72 -9.13 15.46 -23.93
N ARG A 73 -8.67 14.37 -23.31
CA ARG A 73 -8.48 13.08 -23.98
C ARG A 73 -9.77 12.54 -24.60
N ILE A 74 -10.90 12.65 -23.89
CA ILE A 74 -12.21 12.26 -24.42
C ILE A 74 -12.62 13.15 -25.59
N ALA A 75 -12.47 14.48 -25.45
CA ALA A 75 -12.84 15.43 -26.50
C ALA A 75 -12.00 15.25 -27.78
N GLU A 76 -10.69 15.06 -27.64
CA GLU A 76 -9.78 14.72 -28.75
C GLU A 76 -10.15 13.37 -29.38
N GLY A 77 -10.43 12.36 -28.56
CA GLY A 77 -10.82 11.04 -29.04
C GLY A 77 -12.11 11.08 -29.87
N PHE A 78 -13.10 11.87 -29.44
CA PHE A 78 -14.33 12.08 -30.20
C PHE A 78 -14.09 12.86 -31.50
N ASP A 79 -13.29 13.92 -31.48
CA ASP A 79 -12.97 14.73 -32.66
C ASP A 79 -12.19 13.93 -33.73
N ALA A 80 -11.24 13.12 -33.28
CA ALA A 80 -10.45 12.24 -34.14
C ALA A 80 -11.22 10.98 -34.60
N GLY A 81 -12.39 10.70 -34.02
CA GLY A 81 -13.14 9.47 -34.25
C GLY A 81 -12.42 8.20 -33.76
N THR A 82 -11.46 8.35 -32.84
CA THR A 82 -10.68 7.25 -32.25
C THR A 82 -11.26 6.76 -30.93
N MET A 83 -12.29 7.43 -30.41
CA MET A 83 -12.98 7.06 -29.18
C MET A 83 -14.49 6.98 -29.43
N ASP A 84 -15.12 5.91 -28.98
CA ASP A 84 -16.58 5.78 -28.95
C ASP A 84 -17.18 6.12 -27.57
N ASP A 85 -18.52 6.13 -27.48
CA ASP A 85 -19.23 6.49 -26.24
C ASP A 85 -18.94 5.49 -25.09
N TYR A 86 -18.59 4.23 -25.41
CA TYR A 86 -18.25 3.20 -24.42
C TYR A 86 -16.85 3.44 -23.84
N GLU A 87 -15.88 3.78 -24.68
CA GLU A 87 -14.52 4.14 -24.24
C GLU A 87 -14.52 5.43 -23.41
N ALA A 88 -15.31 6.44 -23.82
CA ALA A 88 -15.49 7.65 -23.01
C ALA A 88 -16.13 7.36 -21.64
N LEU A 89 -17.07 6.42 -21.58
CA LEU A 89 -17.62 5.95 -20.31
C LEU A 89 -16.54 5.30 -19.43
N ALA A 90 -15.67 4.46 -20.01
CA ALA A 90 -14.57 3.83 -19.27
C ALA A 90 -13.62 4.87 -18.65
N GLU A 91 -13.24 5.89 -19.42
CA GLU A 91 -12.41 7.02 -18.95
C GLU A 91 -13.02 7.76 -17.76
N LEU A 92 -14.32 8.06 -17.83
CA LEU A 92 -15.03 8.72 -16.73
C LEU A 92 -15.15 7.82 -15.49
N LEU A 93 -15.37 6.52 -15.67
CA LEU A 93 -15.43 5.56 -14.56
C LEU A 93 -14.07 5.41 -13.86
N GLU A 94 -12.98 5.37 -14.62
CA GLU A 94 -11.63 5.35 -14.06
C GLU A 94 -11.30 6.63 -13.29
N LEU A 95 -11.76 7.78 -13.79
CA LEU A 95 -11.59 9.05 -13.09
C LEU A 95 -12.37 9.10 -11.78
N VAL A 96 -13.62 8.64 -11.77
CA VAL A 96 -14.43 8.54 -10.53
C VAL A 96 -13.71 7.66 -9.51
N ARG A 97 -13.25 6.47 -9.89
CA ARG A 97 -12.51 5.57 -8.99
C ARG A 97 -11.26 6.21 -8.42
N ALA A 98 -10.52 6.95 -9.26
CA ALA A 98 -9.34 7.68 -8.81
C ALA A 98 -9.67 8.80 -7.81
N PHE A 99 -10.82 9.46 -7.97
CA PHE A 99 -11.26 10.50 -7.04
C PHE A 99 -11.88 9.96 -5.76
N GLU A 100 -12.39 8.72 -5.79
CA GLU A 100 -12.85 7.94 -4.63
C GLU A 100 -11.70 7.28 -3.83
N ASP A 101 -10.45 7.35 -4.31
CA ASP A 101 -9.26 6.93 -3.57
C ASP A 101 -8.48 8.14 -3.08
N ARG A 102 -8.88 8.66 -1.91
CA ARG A 102 -8.27 9.83 -1.25
C ARG A 102 -8.18 11.08 -2.17
N GLY A 103 -9.08 11.17 -3.14
CA GLY A 103 -9.17 12.29 -4.06
C GLY A 103 -10.25 13.29 -3.66
N PRO A 104 -10.62 14.19 -4.58
CA PRO A 104 -11.56 15.26 -4.27
C PRO A 104 -12.98 14.77 -3.89
N ILE A 105 -13.42 13.59 -4.34
CA ILE A 105 -14.69 13.00 -3.88
C ILE A 105 -14.61 12.65 -2.39
N CYS A 106 -13.51 12.04 -1.94
CA CYS A 106 -13.30 11.74 -0.52
C CYS A 106 -13.26 13.01 0.33
N ALA A 107 -12.57 14.05 -0.12
CA ALA A 107 -12.46 15.31 0.62
C ALA A 107 -13.83 15.97 0.84
N ILE A 108 -14.67 16.01 -0.21
CA ILE A 108 -16.04 16.52 -0.09
C ILE A 108 -16.88 15.59 0.79
N HIS A 109 -16.67 14.27 0.70
CA HIS A 109 -17.41 13.30 1.51
C HIS A 109 -17.13 13.45 3.01
N GLU A 110 -15.89 13.75 3.38
CA GLU A 110 -15.49 14.03 4.75
C GLU A 110 -16.17 15.29 5.30
N GLU A 111 -16.31 16.33 4.47
CA GLU A 111 -17.02 17.57 4.83
C GLU A 111 -18.53 17.36 5.00
N GLU A 112 -19.15 16.62 4.08
CA GLU A 112 -20.59 16.33 4.10
C GLU A 112 -20.96 15.30 5.20
N MET A 113 -19.99 14.49 5.63
CA MET A 113 -20.15 13.54 6.74
C MET A 113 -19.05 13.76 7.80
N PRO A 114 -19.21 14.74 8.72
CA PRO A 114 -18.20 15.09 9.72
C PRO A 114 -17.75 13.94 10.63
N ALA A 115 -18.54 12.86 10.71
CA ALA A 115 -18.11 11.64 11.40
C ALA A 115 -16.85 11.02 10.77
N LEU A 116 -16.59 11.24 9.47
CA LEU A 116 -15.40 10.79 8.75
C LEU A 116 -14.14 11.61 9.04
N GLU A 117 -14.28 12.77 9.70
CA GLU A 117 -13.18 13.70 9.87
C GLU A 117 -12.01 13.04 10.62
N GLY A 118 -10.86 12.97 9.95
CA GLY A 118 -9.64 12.37 10.49
C GLY A 118 -9.64 10.84 10.60
N MET A 119 -10.69 10.13 10.15
CA MET A 119 -10.73 8.66 10.18
C MET A 119 -9.81 8.01 9.13
N GLY A 120 -9.42 8.73 8.07
CA GLY A 120 -8.70 8.12 6.95
C GLY A 120 -9.54 7.06 6.24
N CYS A 121 -10.83 7.34 6.03
CA CYS A 121 -11.80 6.44 5.41
C CYS A 121 -11.34 5.93 4.04
N ASP A 122 -11.38 4.63 3.82
CA ASP A 122 -11.05 3.96 2.56
C ASP A 122 -12.17 3.06 2.04
N LEU A 123 -13.38 3.17 2.61
CA LEU A 123 -14.53 2.29 2.34
C LEU A 123 -14.90 2.21 0.85
N CYS A 124 -14.78 3.30 0.10
CA CYS A 124 -15.06 3.34 -1.33
C CYS A 124 -14.12 2.44 -2.14
N VAL A 125 -12.89 2.27 -1.64
CA VAL A 125 -11.84 1.49 -2.29
C VAL A 125 -11.80 0.06 -1.78
N ARG A 126 -11.92 -0.14 -0.46
CA ARG A 126 -11.85 -1.48 0.16
C ARG A 126 -13.19 -2.22 0.20
N GLY A 127 -14.32 -1.53 0.03
CA GLY A 127 -15.65 -2.10 0.23
C GLY A 127 -15.84 -2.69 1.64
N ARG A 128 -16.50 -3.85 1.74
CA ARG A 128 -16.61 -4.62 3.00
C ARG A 128 -15.65 -5.81 3.05
N ASP A 129 -14.70 -5.89 2.12
CA ASP A 129 -13.83 -7.05 2.01
C ASP A 129 -12.76 -7.01 3.10
N ARG A 130 -12.91 -7.90 4.09
CA ARG A 130 -11.97 -8.01 5.21
C ARG A 130 -10.61 -8.53 4.76
N ALA A 131 -10.53 -9.30 3.68
CA ALA A 131 -9.26 -9.78 3.14
C ALA A 131 -8.46 -8.62 2.54
N VAL A 132 -9.10 -7.79 1.70
CA VAL A 132 -8.47 -6.58 1.13
C VAL A 132 -8.05 -5.60 2.22
N GLN A 133 -8.83 -5.48 3.30
CA GLN A 133 -8.44 -4.66 4.45
C GLN A 133 -7.19 -5.21 5.15
N ALA A 134 -7.15 -6.51 5.45
CA ALA A 134 -6.01 -7.15 6.09
C ALA A 134 -4.73 -7.03 5.23
N GLU A 135 -4.83 -7.22 3.91
CA GLU A 135 -3.71 -7.04 2.98
C GLU A 135 -3.16 -5.61 3.00
N ARG A 136 -4.04 -4.60 2.97
CA ARG A 136 -3.64 -3.19 3.04
C ARG A 136 -3.00 -2.83 4.37
N GLU A 137 -3.54 -3.33 5.48
CA GLU A 137 -3.00 -3.13 6.82
C GLU A 137 -1.59 -3.72 6.93
N VAL A 138 -1.38 -4.94 6.43
CA VAL A 138 -0.07 -5.59 6.36
C VAL A 138 0.91 -4.76 5.51
N LEU A 139 0.56 -4.42 4.27
CA LEU A 139 1.43 -3.63 3.38
C LEU A 139 1.76 -2.24 3.96
N SER A 140 0.79 -1.59 4.61
CA SER A 140 0.99 -0.30 5.29
C SER A 140 1.92 -0.43 6.49
N ASN A 141 1.77 -1.49 7.28
CA ASN A 141 2.63 -1.78 8.43
C ASN A 141 4.08 -2.03 7.98
N VAL A 142 4.30 -2.87 6.96
CA VAL A 142 5.65 -3.11 6.40
C VAL A 142 6.24 -1.81 5.85
N ARG A 143 5.48 -1.00 5.10
CA ARG A 143 5.97 0.31 4.61
C ARG A 143 6.41 1.23 5.76
N ARG A 144 5.66 1.26 6.87
CA ARG A 144 6.03 2.04 8.05
C ARG A 144 7.31 1.49 8.71
N ALA A 145 7.40 0.19 8.89
CA ALA A 145 8.55 -0.48 9.49
C ALA A 145 9.83 -0.25 8.67
N VAL A 146 9.75 -0.36 7.34
CA VAL A 146 10.87 -0.08 6.42
C VAL A 146 11.33 1.38 6.53
N ARG A 147 10.39 2.34 6.64
CA ARG A 147 10.75 3.75 6.87
C ARG A 147 11.42 3.96 8.23
N GLN A 148 10.97 3.29 9.29
CA GLN A 148 11.64 3.35 10.60
C GLN A 148 13.05 2.77 10.52
N PHE A 149 13.19 1.58 9.92
CA PHE A 149 14.48 0.92 9.70
C PHE A 149 15.45 1.81 8.92
N ALA A 150 15.00 2.41 7.82
CA ALA A 150 15.83 3.26 6.96
C ALA A 150 16.31 4.57 7.64
N ASN A 151 15.62 5.03 8.69
CA ASN A 151 15.98 6.23 9.43
C ASN A 151 16.71 5.93 10.76
N ALA A 152 16.92 4.66 11.10
CA ALA A 152 17.66 4.23 12.28
C ALA A 152 19.16 4.10 11.99
N ASP A 153 19.98 4.17 13.03
CA ASP A 153 21.43 3.94 12.93
C ASP A 153 21.75 2.43 12.93
N ILE A 154 21.27 1.74 11.89
CA ILE A 154 21.27 0.27 11.79
C ILE A 154 22.06 -0.26 10.59
N ALA A 155 22.65 0.64 9.79
CA ALA A 155 23.26 0.29 8.51
C ALA A 155 24.40 -0.74 8.64
N ASP A 156 25.18 -0.68 9.72
CA ASP A 156 26.29 -1.61 9.99
C ASP A 156 25.82 -3.02 10.39
N HIS A 157 24.52 -3.19 10.67
CA HIS A 157 23.89 -4.48 11.00
C HIS A 157 23.14 -5.09 9.81
N VAL A 158 23.19 -4.47 8.63
CA VAL A 158 22.63 -5.02 7.39
C VAL A 158 23.60 -6.06 6.81
N PRO A 159 23.19 -7.32 6.60
CA PRO A 159 24.05 -8.37 6.06
C PRO A 159 24.31 -8.18 4.56
N ASN A 160 25.35 -8.85 4.02
CA ASN A 160 25.69 -8.76 2.59
C ASN A 160 24.58 -9.28 1.69
N VAL A 161 23.84 -10.31 2.14
CA VAL A 161 22.64 -10.80 1.44
C VAL A 161 21.44 -9.86 1.52
N GLY A 162 21.53 -8.78 2.29
CA GLY A 162 20.47 -7.78 2.50
C GLY A 162 19.47 -8.14 3.59
N THR A 163 18.90 -7.09 4.18
CA THR A 163 17.81 -7.19 5.17
C THR A 163 16.47 -7.24 4.45
N ASN A 164 15.53 -8.02 4.95
CA ASN A 164 14.14 -7.88 4.62
C ASN A 164 13.33 -7.61 5.89
N VAL A 165 12.28 -6.81 5.73
CA VAL A 165 11.28 -6.52 6.76
C VAL A 165 9.98 -7.12 6.23
N ALA A 166 9.39 -8.02 6.99
CA ALA A 166 8.23 -8.79 6.56
C ALA A 166 7.10 -8.79 7.57
N MET A 167 5.86 -8.91 7.08
CA MET A 167 4.69 -9.18 7.90
C MET A 167 3.73 -10.14 7.22
N ALA A 168 3.23 -11.11 7.97
CA ALA A 168 2.25 -12.11 7.54
C ALA A 168 0.81 -11.62 7.75
N LEU A 169 -0.11 -12.09 6.91
CA LEU A 169 -1.55 -12.02 7.17
C LEU A 169 -1.91 -12.79 8.46
N PRO A 170 -3.06 -12.47 9.11
CA PRO A 170 -3.51 -13.18 10.32
C PRO A 170 -3.65 -14.70 10.18
N GLU A 171 -3.99 -15.19 8.98
CA GLU A 171 -4.20 -16.61 8.67
C GLU A 171 -3.25 -17.07 7.55
N ALA A 172 -2.00 -16.60 7.58
CA ALA A 172 -1.03 -16.86 6.53
C ALA A 172 -0.69 -18.36 6.43
N THR A 173 -0.80 -18.90 5.22
CA THR A 173 -0.59 -20.33 4.94
C THR A 173 0.71 -20.59 4.20
N ASP A 174 1.10 -19.67 3.32
CA ASP A 174 2.31 -19.78 2.53
C ASP A 174 3.00 -18.42 2.33
N GLU A 175 4.07 -18.40 1.56
CA GLU A 175 4.89 -17.20 1.36
C GLU A 175 4.14 -16.09 0.61
N THR A 176 3.09 -16.42 -0.15
CA THR A 176 2.24 -15.44 -0.84
C THR A 176 1.35 -14.66 0.14
N ASP A 177 1.15 -15.16 1.36
CA ASP A 177 0.44 -14.45 2.43
C ASP A 177 1.38 -13.55 3.28
N VAL A 178 2.66 -13.44 2.89
CA VAL A 178 3.67 -12.64 3.58
C VAL A 178 4.11 -11.47 2.70
N ALA A 179 3.92 -10.25 3.20
CA ALA A 179 4.43 -9.05 2.56
C ALA A 179 5.87 -8.78 2.99
N ALA A 180 6.73 -8.42 2.03
CA ALA A 180 8.12 -8.06 2.27
C ALA A 180 8.63 -7.11 1.18
N VAL A 181 9.88 -6.63 1.27
CA VAL A 181 10.51 -5.77 0.27
C VAL A 181 11.15 -6.61 -0.86
N PRO A 182 10.71 -6.48 -2.12
CA PRO A 182 11.36 -7.11 -3.26
C PRO A 182 12.80 -6.63 -3.41
N GLY A 183 13.73 -7.52 -3.71
CA GLY A 183 15.13 -7.15 -3.89
C GLY A 183 15.88 -6.77 -2.61
N ARG A 184 15.22 -6.77 -1.44
CA ARG A 184 15.80 -6.54 -0.09
C ARG A 184 16.37 -5.14 0.11
N ILE A 185 16.59 -4.81 1.37
CA ILE A 185 17.17 -3.56 1.86
C ILE A 185 18.68 -3.75 1.98
N HIS A 186 19.45 -2.79 1.45
CA HIS A 186 20.91 -2.86 1.44
C HIS A 186 21.54 -1.59 2.02
N ALA A 187 22.65 -1.73 2.73
CA ALA A 187 23.47 -0.60 3.16
C ALA A 187 24.34 -0.10 1.98
N MET A 188 24.30 1.21 1.71
CA MET A 188 25.11 1.86 0.69
C MET A 188 25.61 3.21 1.21
N ARG A 189 26.94 3.41 1.17
CA ARG A 189 27.60 4.70 1.49
C ARG A 189 27.16 5.31 2.84
N GLY A 190 26.97 4.49 3.87
CA GLY A 190 26.56 4.93 5.21
C GLY A 190 25.06 5.21 5.36
N GLY A 191 24.22 4.80 4.39
CA GLY A 191 22.77 4.90 4.47
C GLY A 191 22.06 3.65 3.96
N ILE A 192 20.73 3.63 4.08
CA ILE A 192 19.89 2.50 3.69
C ILE A 192 19.27 2.74 2.31
N ASN A 193 19.42 1.78 1.40
CA ASN A 193 18.77 1.74 0.10
C ASN A 193 17.62 0.74 0.10
N VAL A 194 16.41 1.22 -0.22
CA VAL A 194 15.19 0.42 -0.36
C VAL A 194 14.79 0.39 -1.84
N PRO A 195 14.88 -0.75 -2.53
CA PRO A 195 14.76 -0.81 -4.00
C PRO A 195 13.32 -0.68 -4.51
N ALA A 196 12.32 -1.07 -3.71
CA ALA A 196 10.92 -1.09 -4.11
C ALA A 196 9.98 -0.97 -2.90
N ASN A 197 8.70 -0.70 -3.18
CA ASN A 197 7.65 -0.81 -2.17
C ASN A 197 7.41 -2.29 -1.81
N PRO A 198 6.93 -2.57 -0.57
CA PRO A 198 6.58 -3.93 -0.18
C PRO A 198 5.44 -4.51 -1.03
N GLU A 199 5.52 -5.81 -1.27
CA GLU A 199 4.49 -6.63 -1.92
C GLU A 199 4.45 -8.03 -1.29
N PHE A 200 3.39 -8.77 -1.56
CA PHE A 200 3.19 -10.14 -1.12
C PHE A 200 4.06 -11.13 -1.92
N GLY A 201 4.57 -12.18 -1.26
CA GLY A 201 5.39 -13.20 -1.92
C GLY A 201 6.83 -12.78 -2.25
N ALA A 202 7.27 -11.62 -1.74
CA ALA A 202 8.57 -11.04 -2.11
C ALA A 202 9.79 -11.64 -1.40
N SER A 203 9.60 -12.52 -0.41
CA SER A 203 10.71 -13.02 0.44
C SER A 203 10.51 -14.47 0.83
N HIS A 204 11.35 -15.36 0.33
CA HIS A 204 11.34 -16.78 0.73
C HIS A 204 11.87 -16.97 2.17
N HIS A 205 13.16 -16.66 2.43
CA HIS A 205 13.79 -17.01 3.71
C HIS A 205 13.17 -16.36 4.96
N VAL A 206 12.77 -15.08 4.88
CA VAL A 206 12.12 -14.43 6.03
C VAL A 206 10.69 -14.95 6.18
N ALA A 207 9.96 -15.20 5.09
CA ALA A 207 8.63 -15.82 5.17
C ALA A 207 8.71 -17.23 5.75
N THR A 208 9.68 -18.06 5.36
CA THR A 208 9.84 -19.41 5.93
C THR A 208 9.97 -19.36 7.45
N THR A 209 10.84 -18.49 7.99
CA THR A 209 11.02 -18.33 9.45
C THR A 209 9.76 -17.77 10.11
N LEU A 210 9.16 -16.72 9.52
CA LEU A 210 7.99 -16.06 10.07
C LEU A 210 6.75 -16.96 10.06
N LEU A 211 6.55 -17.78 9.03
CA LEU A 211 5.44 -18.73 8.95
C LEU A 211 5.60 -19.87 9.95
N ALA A 212 6.82 -20.35 10.20
CA ALA A 212 7.07 -21.32 11.27
C ALA A 212 6.71 -20.73 12.64
N ALA A 213 7.17 -19.51 12.91
CA ALA A 213 6.83 -18.78 14.13
C ALA A 213 5.31 -18.53 14.26
N ASN A 214 4.65 -18.12 13.17
CA ASN A 214 3.22 -17.83 13.17
C ASN A 214 2.34 -19.06 13.42
N VAL A 215 2.77 -20.24 12.95
CA VAL A 215 2.08 -21.51 13.24
C VAL A 215 2.15 -21.86 14.73
N ALA A 216 3.30 -21.63 15.37
CA ALA A 216 3.47 -21.88 16.81
C ALA A 216 2.79 -20.81 17.67
N ASP A 217 2.86 -19.53 17.27
CA ASP A 217 2.18 -18.41 17.90
C ASP A 217 1.57 -17.46 16.85
N PRO A 218 0.24 -17.51 16.63
CA PRO A 218 -0.45 -16.67 15.65
C PRO A 218 -0.33 -15.17 15.90
N THR A 219 0.08 -14.75 17.11
CA THR A 219 0.32 -13.34 17.42
C THR A 219 1.62 -12.82 16.81
N VAL A 220 2.60 -13.70 16.57
CA VAL A 220 3.86 -13.36 15.91
C VAL A 220 3.64 -13.31 14.40
N ARG A 221 3.69 -12.10 13.85
CA ARG A 221 3.39 -11.82 12.44
C ARG A 221 4.38 -10.91 11.77
N GLY A 222 5.40 -10.40 12.47
CA GLY A 222 6.45 -9.56 11.91
C GLY A 222 7.82 -10.19 12.06
N ALA A 223 8.69 -9.92 11.10
CA ALA A 223 10.09 -10.29 11.18
C ALA A 223 11.00 -9.28 10.48
N VAL A 224 12.21 -9.10 10.99
CA VAL A 224 13.31 -8.42 10.30
C VAL A 224 14.59 -9.23 10.47
N ASN A 225 15.41 -9.32 9.42
CA ASN A 225 16.71 -10.00 9.52
C ASN A 225 17.89 -9.03 9.56
N LEU A 226 18.85 -9.32 10.42
CA LEU A 226 20.11 -8.61 10.60
C LEU A 226 21.29 -9.57 10.45
N ALA A 227 22.49 -9.03 10.30
CA ALA A 227 23.72 -9.79 10.43
C ALA A 227 23.86 -10.29 11.88
N THR A 228 24.13 -11.59 12.06
CA THR A 228 24.45 -12.12 13.39
C THR A 228 25.81 -11.59 13.84
N SER A 229 25.90 -11.11 15.08
CA SER A 229 27.17 -10.81 15.73
C SER A 229 27.08 -11.06 17.24
N ASP A 230 28.22 -11.35 17.88
CA ASP A 230 28.29 -11.55 19.33
C ASP A 230 27.73 -10.34 20.08
N ALA A 231 27.98 -9.12 19.58
CA ALA A 231 27.46 -7.88 20.14
C ALA A 231 25.92 -7.82 20.07
N LEU A 232 25.33 -8.21 18.94
CA LEU A 232 23.87 -8.25 18.78
C LEU A 232 23.23 -9.28 19.72
N LEU A 233 23.84 -10.46 19.85
CA LEU A 233 23.33 -11.52 20.72
C LEU A 233 23.48 -11.14 22.21
N ALA A 234 24.59 -10.52 22.60
CA ALA A 234 24.78 -10.01 23.96
C ALA A 234 23.86 -8.83 24.32
N ALA A 235 23.32 -8.13 23.33
CA ALA A 235 22.37 -7.04 23.54
C ALA A 235 20.92 -7.53 23.79
N VAL A 236 20.64 -8.83 23.66
CA VAL A 236 19.32 -9.39 23.98
C VAL A 236 19.14 -9.34 25.51
N PRO A 237 18.03 -8.75 26.02
CA PRO A 237 17.80 -8.67 27.47
C PRO A 237 17.46 -10.03 28.08
N ASP A 238 17.66 -10.18 29.39
CA ASP A 238 17.37 -11.42 30.12
C ASP A 238 15.89 -11.84 30.10
N ASP A 239 14.97 -10.93 29.77
CA ASP A 239 13.53 -11.19 29.63
C ASP A 239 13.09 -11.52 28.20
N ALA A 240 14.04 -11.70 27.27
CA ALA A 240 13.79 -12.11 25.90
C ALA A 240 14.74 -13.23 25.47
N ASP A 241 14.24 -14.17 24.67
CA ASP A 241 15.03 -15.32 24.24
C ASP A 241 15.72 -15.12 22.90
N ALA A 242 16.96 -15.63 22.81
CA ALA A 242 17.72 -15.79 21.58
C ALA A 242 18.09 -17.27 21.40
N VAL A 243 17.60 -17.88 20.32
CA VAL A 243 17.76 -19.32 20.07
C VAL A 243 18.52 -19.57 18.77
N ALA A 244 19.55 -20.41 18.85
CA ALA A 244 20.34 -20.81 17.69
C ALA A 244 19.67 -21.95 16.92
N PHE A 245 19.83 -21.97 15.60
CA PHE A 245 19.43 -23.08 14.74
C PHE A 245 20.46 -23.34 13.63
N ASP A 246 20.33 -24.48 12.97
CA ASP A 246 21.20 -24.86 11.87
C ASP A 246 20.94 -24.02 10.60
N ALA A 247 22.01 -23.44 10.05
CA ALA A 247 21.98 -22.58 8.88
C ALA A 247 21.64 -23.30 7.56
N GLU A 248 21.80 -24.62 7.49
CA GLU A 248 21.58 -25.40 6.27
C GLU A 248 20.13 -25.25 5.75
N TYR A 249 19.95 -25.32 4.42
CA TYR A 249 18.63 -25.13 3.81
C TYR A 249 17.76 -26.38 3.79
N GLU A 250 18.38 -27.57 3.72
CA GLU A 250 17.66 -28.85 3.70
C GLU A 250 16.80 -28.97 4.95
N ASP A 251 15.51 -29.32 4.84
CA ASP A 251 14.56 -29.47 5.97
C ASP A 251 14.45 -28.27 6.94
N ARG A 252 14.90 -27.07 6.53
CA ARG A 252 14.94 -25.89 7.40
C ARG A 252 13.59 -25.56 8.03
N ARG A 253 12.50 -25.64 7.25
CA ARG A 253 11.15 -25.38 7.76
C ARG A 253 10.78 -26.34 8.91
N ARG A 254 11.00 -27.64 8.73
CA ARG A 254 10.72 -28.66 9.76
C ARG A 254 11.54 -28.46 11.02
N ARG A 255 12.81 -28.07 10.90
CA ARG A 255 13.66 -27.74 12.05
C ARG A 255 13.14 -26.53 12.82
N LEU A 256 12.71 -25.49 12.11
CA LEU A 256 12.13 -24.30 12.73
C LEU A 256 10.78 -24.60 13.40
N ASP A 257 9.92 -25.41 12.77
CA ASP A 257 8.66 -25.85 13.37
C ASP A 257 8.94 -26.57 14.71
N ALA A 258 9.84 -27.55 14.71
CA ALA A 258 10.23 -28.27 15.92
C ALA A 258 10.91 -27.38 16.99
N LEU A 259 11.63 -26.34 16.55
CA LEU A 259 12.27 -25.39 17.46
C LEU A 259 11.27 -24.50 18.19
N PHE A 260 10.14 -24.19 17.54
CA PHE A 260 9.12 -23.30 18.08
C PHE A 260 7.99 -24.02 18.83
N ASP A 261 8.01 -25.35 18.90
CA ASP A 261 7.03 -26.17 19.65
C ASP A 261 6.94 -25.75 21.14
N ASP A 262 8.07 -25.36 21.74
CA ASP A 262 8.15 -24.92 23.14
C ASP A 262 7.98 -23.40 23.33
N GLY A 263 7.71 -22.66 22.25
CA GLY A 263 7.52 -21.21 22.24
C GLY A 263 8.35 -20.50 21.18
N VAL A 264 7.87 -19.33 20.75
CA VAL A 264 8.54 -18.50 19.74
C VAL A 264 9.49 -17.50 20.43
N PRO A 265 10.81 -17.56 20.18
CA PRO A 265 11.76 -16.64 20.78
C PRO A 265 11.67 -15.25 20.15
N ARG A 266 12.20 -14.22 20.82
CA ARG A 266 12.30 -12.87 20.24
C ARG A 266 13.33 -12.83 19.11
N VAL A 267 14.44 -13.56 19.27
CA VAL A 267 15.50 -13.67 18.29
C VAL A 267 15.75 -15.14 17.96
N VAL A 268 15.79 -15.48 16.68
CA VAL A 268 16.22 -16.80 16.20
C VAL A 268 17.34 -16.61 15.20
N TYR A 269 18.48 -17.28 15.37
CA TYR A 269 19.68 -16.97 14.60
C TYR A 269 20.49 -18.20 14.22
N HIS A 270 21.37 -18.05 13.25
CA HIS A 270 22.41 -19.04 12.95
C HIS A 270 23.76 -18.35 12.76
N GLU A 271 24.83 -19.10 13.03
CA GLU A 271 26.23 -18.67 12.86
C GLU A 271 26.77 -18.91 11.44
N GLY A 272 25.87 -19.24 10.51
CA GLY A 272 26.21 -19.50 9.11
C GLY A 272 26.67 -20.94 8.86
N ALA A 273 27.04 -21.21 7.61
CA ALA A 273 27.62 -22.47 7.15
C ALA A 273 28.47 -22.20 5.90
N PHE A 274 29.01 -23.24 5.25
CA PHE A 274 29.76 -23.05 4.02
C PHE A 274 28.92 -22.35 2.94
N GLY A 275 29.28 -21.11 2.58
CA GLY A 275 28.56 -20.29 1.62
C GLY A 275 27.27 -19.64 2.15
N ILE A 276 26.98 -19.75 3.46
CA ILE A 276 25.81 -19.15 4.10
C ILE A 276 26.29 -18.13 5.15
N GLU A 277 25.96 -16.86 4.93
CA GLU A 277 26.25 -15.77 5.86
C GLU A 277 25.45 -15.94 7.18
N PRO A 278 26.01 -15.62 8.35
CA PRO A 278 25.28 -15.63 9.62
C PRO A 278 24.12 -14.62 9.65
N ILE A 279 22.91 -15.07 9.99
CA ILE A 279 21.71 -14.22 10.02
C ILE A 279 20.92 -14.42 11.32
N ALA A 280 20.51 -13.30 11.90
CA ALA A 280 19.57 -13.25 13.03
C ALA A 280 18.23 -12.71 12.55
N TYR A 281 17.14 -13.36 12.93
CA TYR A 281 15.77 -12.94 12.68
C TYR A 281 15.18 -12.42 14.00
N VAL A 282 14.82 -11.14 14.02
CA VAL A 282 14.08 -10.53 15.13
C VAL A 282 12.59 -10.63 14.81
N LEU A 283 11.85 -11.32 15.68
CA LEU A 283 10.43 -11.59 15.51
C LEU A 283 9.59 -10.58 16.29
N GLY A 284 8.33 -10.38 15.88
CA GLY A 284 7.42 -9.48 16.56
C GLY A 284 5.96 -9.65 16.15
N THR A 285 5.08 -8.91 16.83
CA THR A 285 3.63 -8.97 16.58
C THR A 285 3.20 -8.28 15.28
N SER A 286 4.08 -7.45 14.73
CA SER A 286 3.96 -6.77 13.44
C SER A 286 5.35 -6.42 12.90
N ALA A 287 5.48 -6.04 11.63
CA ALA A 287 6.77 -5.60 11.09
C ALA A 287 7.33 -4.38 11.86
N VAL A 288 6.45 -3.46 12.28
CA VAL A 288 6.84 -2.30 13.11
C VAL A 288 7.42 -2.77 14.45
N ASP A 289 6.74 -3.69 15.15
CA ASP A 289 7.25 -4.22 16.42
C ASP A 289 8.61 -4.93 16.25
N ALA A 290 8.77 -5.72 15.18
CA ALA A 290 10.03 -6.40 14.88
C ALA A 290 11.18 -5.40 14.62
N VAL A 291 10.92 -4.32 13.87
CA VAL A 291 11.90 -3.25 13.63
C VAL A 291 12.20 -2.45 14.90
N GLU A 292 11.18 -2.12 15.71
CA GLU A 292 11.38 -1.42 16.97
C GLU A 292 12.24 -2.24 17.96
N TRP A 293 12.06 -3.56 17.98
CA TRP A 293 12.95 -4.46 18.73
C TRP A 293 14.36 -4.51 18.14
N ALA A 294 14.50 -4.63 16.83
CA ALA A 294 15.81 -4.65 16.17
C ALA A 294 16.60 -3.37 16.46
N THR A 295 15.99 -2.20 16.33
CA THR A 295 16.62 -0.92 16.66
C THR A 295 16.99 -0.85 18.14
N ARG A 296 16.12 -1.30 19.05
CA ARG A 296 16.44 -1.34 20.49
C ARG A 296 17.65 -2.23 20.81
N LEU A 297 17.82 -3.35 20.13
CA LEU A 297 18.99 -4.21 20.30
C LEU A 297 20.26 -3.49 19.83
N VAL A 298 20.20 -2.82 18.68
CA VAL A 298 21.33 -2.05 18.12
C VAL A 298 21.71 -0.86 19.00
N ASP A 299 20.73 -0.11 19.50
CA ASP A 299 20.95 1.02 20.41
C ASP A 299 21.65 0.62 21.73
N ARG A 300 21.59 -0.66 22.12
CA ARG A 300 22.28 -1.19 23.31
C ARG A 300 23.73 -1.59 23.05
N ILE A 301 24.13 -1.70 21.79
CA ILE A 301 25.50 -2.01 21.37
C ILE A 301 26.34 -0.72 21.31
N ALA A 302 25.70 0.40 20.99
CA ALA A 302 26.30 1.75 20.91
C ALA A 302 26.64 2.34 22.28
#